data_AF-A0AAJ5CGM2-F1
#
_entry.id   AF-A0AAJ5CGM2-F1
#
_cell.length_a   1.000
_cell.length_b   1.000
_cell.length_c   1.000
_cell.angle_alpha   90.00
_cell.angle_beta   90.00
_cell.angle_gamma   90.00
#
_symmetry.space_group_name_H-M   'P 1'
#
loop_
_entity.id
_entity.type
_entity.pdbx_description
1 polymer ?
#
loop_
_entity_poly.entity_id
_entity_poly.type
_entity_poly.pdbx_seq_one_letter_code
_entity_poly.pdbx_strand_id
1 'polypeptide(L)'
;MTAALHLVPDPDEPTPPPDTAGEQHPTPEAAPAAAEEQGEELPGDAEPGEEDTPDDDQADLDDEEPAPGRALAMPDLRPYVDPSWIPAVINAGAEGTRCWRQRAPERKAARRADRKKREAAGELFGRRRAWQMAADYLNGTRLLLGHLAAWLSGEYGPKDMKVPARLVAVGVAGYCAVRTVMAWPVWGTVGLTVVYCAAALGALHRQRAEQAPKQPSGKTAKTAKVPGPPPARAAVQAPAEGPVEDADDSLAEAAEEAPAEPPLTALIRAEIGTENGVHLADLRPAMRATFPHLSEATDEELREVLEQAGWDPSKKFRARGRAGRQGVHRNQLPPLPSPGGGPGHSPDHSPQGGDRPRPADSSEAESSGDQAESGGDGGVDIIPDPDRGPSAWRVVPRR
;
A
#
# COMPACT_ATOMS: atom_id res chain seq x y z
N MET A 1 -11.03 -56.70 44.54
CA MET A 1 -11.87 -55.82 45.36
C MET A 1 -12.21 -54.60 44.53
N THR A 2 -13.30 -54.68 43.78
CA THR A 2 -13.75 -53.70 42.78
C THR A 2 -14.82 -52.82 43.41
N ALA A 3 -14.47 -51.57 43.71
CA ALA A 3 -15.39 -50.59 44.24
C ALA A 3 -16.25 -50.02 43.10
N ALA A 4 -17.55 -50.29 43.15
CA ALA A 4 -18.57 -49.66 42.33
C ALA A 4 -18.83 -48.26 42.87
N LEU A 5 -18.51 -47.23 42.09
CA LEU A 5 -18.91 -45.86 42.37
C LEU A 5 -20.33 -45.65 41.82
N HIS A 6 -21.24 -45.40 42.75
CA HIS A 6 -22.63 -45.03 42.55
C HIS A 6 -22.74 -43.71 41.74
N LEU A 7 -23.55 -43.72 40.69
CA LEU A 7 -24.12 -42.52 40.08
C LEU A 7 -25.04 -41.83 41.10
N VAL A 8 -24.77 -40.57 41.39
CA VAL A 8 -25.68 -39.64 42.07
C VAL A 8 -26.41 -38.84 40.97
N PRO A 9 -27.75 -38.84 40.91
CA PRO A 9 -28.49 -37.97 40.00
C PRO A 9 -28.52 -36.52 40.51
N ASP A 10 -28.28 -35.59 39.58
CA ASP A 10 -28.43 -34.13 39.73
C ASP A 10 -29.88 -33.73 40.06
N PRO A 11 -30.08 -32.82 41.01
CA PRO A 11 -31.26 -31.97 41.04
C PRO A 11 -30.89 -30.48 40.85
N ASP A 12 -31.78 -29.77 40.15
CA ASP A 12 -31.91 -28.31 40.06
C ASP A 12 -31.32 -27.60 38.83
N GLU A 13 -31.89 -27.90 37.65
CA GLU A 13 -32.00 -26.94 36.56
C GLU A 13 -33.24 -26.04 36.79
N PRO A 14 -33.09 -24.71 36.97
CA PRO A 14 -34.23 -23.81 37.02
C PRO A 14 -34.77 -23.54 35.60
N THR A 15 -35.95 -24.09 35.34
CA THR A 15 -36.83 -23.78 34.21
C THR A 15 -36.99 -22.25 34.02
N PRO A 16 -36.78 -21.68 32.82
CA PRO A 16 -37.14 -20.31 32.54
C PRO A 16 -38.68 -20.17 32.42
N PRO A 17 -39.29 -19.07 32.93
CA PRO A 17 -40.71 -18.84 32.77
C PRO A 17 -41.08 -18.48 31.31
N PRO A 18 -42.24 -18.91 30.81
CA PRO A 18 -42.73 -18.56 29.49
C PRO A 18 -43.34 -17.15 29.42
N ASP A 19 -43.18 -16.54 28.24
CA ASP A 19 -43.80 -15.35 27.66
C ASP A 19 -44.96 -14.66 28.43
N THR A 20 -44.68 -13.46 28.94
CA THR A 20 -45.71 -12.43 29.13
C THR A 20 -45.80 -11.57 27.87
N ALA A 21 -46.81 -11.88 27.07
CA ALA A 21 -47.38 -10.98 26.09
C ALA A 21 -47.98 -9.73 26.79
N GLY A 22 -47.70 -8.55 26.23
CA GLY A 22 -48.64 -7.43 26.24
C GLY A 22 -48.26 -6.18 27.03
N GLU A 23 -47.46 -5.29 26.42
CA GLU A 23 -47.51 -3.84 26.66
C GLU A 23 -47.22 -3.16 25.30
N GLN A 24 -48.25 -2.89 24.50
CA GLN A 24 -48.94 -1.61 24.37
C GLN A 24 -48.02 -0.45 23.92
N HIS A 25 -48.08 -0.20 22.61
CA HIS A 25 -47.76 1.08 21.98
C HIS A 25 -48.59 2.22 22.60
N PRO A 26 -47.97 3.40 22.79
CA PRO A 26 -48.68 4.66 22.58
C PRO A 26 -48.29 5.28 21.24
N THR A 27 -49.28 5.35 20.36
CA THR A 27 -49.39 6.16 19.12
C THR A 27 -49.61 7.64 19.51
N PRO A 28 -49.27 8.62 18.64
CA PRO A 28 -48.86 9.97 19.04
C PRO A 28 -50.04 10.92 19.25
N GLU A 29 -49.92 11.81 20.23
CA GLU A 29 -50.87 12.88 20.50
C GLU A 29 -50.31 14.23 20.02
N ALA A 30 -50.93 14.70 18.94
CA ALA A 30 -51.24 16.08 18.56
C ALA A 30 -50.40 17.25 19.11
N ALA A 31 -49.82 18.02 18.18
CA ALA A 31 -49.61 19.46 18.28
C ALA A 31 -50.96 20.19 18.52
N PRO A 32 -50.98 21.44 19.06
CA PRO A 32 -50.75 22.61 18.20
C PRO A 32 -50.13 23.86 18.90
N ALA A 33 -49.96 24.90 18.08
CA ALA A 33 -49.76 26.33 18.38
C ALA A 33 -48.31 26.76 18.67
N ALA A 34 -47.63 27.57 17.84
CA ALA A 34 -47.90 28.92 17.31
C ALA A 34 -46.93 29.93 17.96
N ALA A 35 -45.94 30.35 17.17
CA ALA A 35 -45.17 31.60 17.22
C ALA A 35 -44.29 31.55 15.96
N GLU A 36 -44.66 32.15 14.81
CA GLU A 36 -44.68 33.60 14.53
C GLU A 36 -43.52 34.37 15.17
N GLU A 37 -42.45 34.57 14.39
CA GLU A 37 -41.89 35.88 13.97
C GLU A 37 -40.63 35.61 13.10
N GLN A 38 -40.62 36.01 11.82
CA GLN A 38 -40.00 37.25 11.29
C GLN A 38 -38.47 37.33 11.55
N GLY A 39 -37.57 37.65 10.61
CA GLY A 39 -37.62 38.02 9.19
C GLY A 39 -36.36 37.47 8.47
N GLU A 40 -36.38 37.29 7.15
CA GLU A 40 -35.95 38.31 6.17
C GLU A 40 -34.66 39.03 6.57
N GLU A 41 -33.54 38.62 5.95
CA GLU A 41 -32.55 39.52 5.30
C GLU A 41 -31.43 38.69 4.61
N LEU A 42 -31.67 38.37 3.33
CA LEU A 42 -30.67 38.58 2.27
C LEU A 42 -30.87 40.05 1.83
N PRO A 43 -29.85 40.87 1.52
CA PRO A 43 -28.76 40.54 0.59
C PRO A 43 -27.37 41.12 1.00
N GLY A 44 -26.30 40.65 0.34
CA GLY A 44 -24.95 41.16 0.59
C GLY A 44 -23.97 40.71 -0.47
N ASP A 45 -24.25 41.14 -1.69
CA ASP A 45 -23.33 41.21 -2.83
C ASP A 45 -22.05 41.97 -2.40
N ALA A 46 -20.90 41.32 -2.56
CA ALA A 46 -19.58 41.90 -2.39
C ALA A 46 -18.54 41.07 -3.15
N GLU A 47 -18.59 41.13 -4.49
CA GLU A 47 -17.33 41.26 -5.24
C GLU A 47 -16.81 42.68 -5.00
N PRO A 48 -15.52 42.85 -4.64
CA PRO A 48 -14.56 43.18 -5.70
C PRO A 48 -13.15 42.67 -5.42
N GLY A 49 -12.44 42.26 -6.47
CA GLY A 49 -11.01 41.99 -6.37
C GLY A 49 -10.40 41.27 -7.57
N GLU A 50 -10.69 41.76 -8.78
CA GLU A 50 -9.79 41.56 -9.92
C GLU A 50 -8.43 42.19 -9.56
N GLU A 51 -7.50 41.39 -9.04
CA GLU A 51 -6.09 41.71 -9.11
C GLU A 51 -5.51 41.08 -10.37
N ASP A 52 -5.67 41.85 -11.44
CA ASP A 52 -4.70 42.03 -12.52
C ASP A 52 -3.28 41.73 -12.01
N THR A 53 -2.71 40.61 -12.48
CA THR A 53 -1.27 40.50 -12.57
C THR A 53 -0.92 40.35 -14.05
N PRO A 54 -0.06 41.23 -14.57
CA PRO A 54 0.20 41.31 -16.00
C PRO A 54 0.89 40.05 -16.51
N ASP A 55 0.34 39.58 -17.62
CA ASP A 55 1.05 38.97 -18.75
C ASP A 55 2.46 39.56 -18.87
N ASP A 56 3.47 38.76 -18.52
CA ASP A 56 4.84 39.02 -18.91
C ASP A 56 5.54 37.69 -19.23
N ASP A 57 6.12 37.68 -20.43
CA ASP A 57 7.20 36.81 -20.88
C ASP A 57 6.87 35.37 -21.27
N GLN A 58 5.98 35.23 -22.26
CA GLN A 58 6.01 34.12 -23.21
C GLN A 58 7.14 34.37 -24.23
N ALA A 59 8.39 34.28 -23.76
CA ALA A 59 9.55 34.35 -24.62
C ALA A 59 9.82 32.97 -25.24
N ASP A 60 9.87 32.96 -26.57
CA ASP A 60 10.41 31.92 -27.44
C ASP A 60 11.58 31.16 -26.80
N LEU A 61 11.40 29.86 -26.58
CA LEU A 61 12.50 28.93 -26.38
C LEU A 61 12.29 27.78 -27.36
N ASP A 62 12.90 27.94 -28.53
CA ASP A 62 13.29 26.84 -29.41
C ASP A 62 14.13 25.85 -28.59
N ASP A 63 13.51 24.75 -28.15
CA ASP A 63 14.15 23.67 -27.41
C ASP A 63 15.05 22.85 -28.38
N GLU A 64 16.28 23.32 -28.57
CA GLU A 64 17.38 22.48 -29.08
C GLU A 64 17.66 21.37 -28.04
N GLU A 65 17.38 20.12 -28.42
CA GLU A 65 17.69 18.90 -27.67
C GLU A 65 19.14 18.94 -27.11
N PRO A 66 19.35 18.92 -25.78
CA PRO A 66 20.70 18.90 -25.23
C PRO A 66 21.33 17.53 -25.52
N ALA A 67 22.43 17.56 -26.28
CA ALA A 67 23.22 16.39 -26.60
C ALA A 67 23.54 15.54 -25.35
N PRO A 68 23.46 14.21 -25.43
CA PRO A 68 23.64 13.32 -24.29
C PRO A 68 24.98 13.57 -23.61
N GLY A 69 24.92 13.89 -22.32
CA GLY A 69 26.11 14.07 -21.48
C GLY A 69 27.03 12.86 -21.62
N ARG A 70 28.29 13.11 -21.93
CA ARG A 70 29.32 12.06 -22.07
C ARG A 70 29.34 11.21 -20.79
N ALA A 71 28.81 9.99 -20.89
CA ALA A 71 28.93 8.98 -19.86
C ALA A 71 30.41 8.83 -19.51
N LEU A 72 30.73 9.06 -18.22
CA LEU A 72 32.03 8.70 -17.66
C LEU A 72 32.27 7.23 -18.00
N ALA A 73 33.22 6.99 -18.91
CA ALA A 73 33.57 5.65 -19.36
C ALA A 73 34.02 4.85 -18.13
N MET A 74 33.14 3.97 -17.63
CA MET A 74 33.54 2.99 -16.64
C MET A 74 34.67 2.17 -17.25
N PRO A 75 35.84 2.07 -16.59
CA PRO A 75 36.92 1.24 -17.08
C PRO A 75 36.40 -0.19 -17.25
N ASP A 76 36.73 -0.80 -18.39
CA ASP A 76 36.25 -2.13 -18.74
C ASP A 76 36.83 -3.15 -17.73
N LEU A 77 36.02 -3.58 -16.76
CA LEU A 77 36.40 -4.51 -15.69
C LEU A 77 36.43 -5.97 -16.17
N ARG A 78 36.15 -6.24 -17.46
CA ARG A 78 36.15 -7.58 -18.07
C ARG A 78 37.42 -8.41 -17.87
N PRO A 79 38.65 -7.87 -17.79
CA PRO A 79 39.84 -8.71 -17.62
C PRO A 79 40.15 -9.09 -16.17
N TYR A 80 39.41 -8.59 -15.17
CA TYR A 80 39.73 -8.81 -13.75
C TYR A 80 38.71 -9.65 -12.98
N VAL A 81 37.60 -10.05 -13.61
CA VAL A 81 36.59 -10.91 -12.98
C VAL A 81 36.52 -12.21 -13.76
N ASP A 82 37.15 -13.26 -13.24
CA ASP A 82 36.99 -14.61 -13.78
C ASP A 82 35.51 -15.03 -13.64
N PRO A 83 34.75 -15.26 -14.73
CA PRO A 83 33.33 -15.60 -14.66
C PRO A 83 33.08 -17.01 -14.09
N SER A 84 34.12 -17.78 -13.77
CA SER A 84 34.02 -19.15 -13.24
C SER A 84 33.28 -19.27 -11.91
N TRP A 85 33.18 -18.21 -11.10
CA TRP A 85 32.46 -18.23 -9.82
C TRP A 85 30.94 -17.96 -9.95
N ILE A 86 30.48 -17.43 -11.09
CA ILE A 86 29.07 -17.04 -11.29
C ILE A 86 28.12 -18.25 -11.16
N PRO A 87 28.39 -19.41 -11.76
CA PRO A 87 27.52 -20.59 -11.59
C PRO A 87 27.50 -21.10 -10.15
N ALA A 88 28.63 -21.02 -9.44
CA ALA A 88 28.71 -21.46 -8.04
C ALA A 88 27.84 -20.59 -7.12
N VAL A 89 27.84 -19.27 -7.32
CA VAL A 89 26.99 -18.35 -6.53
C VAL A 89 25.51 -18.52 -6.87
N ILE A 90 25.17 -18.69 -8.15
CA ILE A 90 23.78 -18.95 -8.56
C ILE A 90 23.27 -20.27 -7.96
N ASN A 91 24.08 -21.33 -7.99
CA ASN A 91 23.70 -22.62 -7.43
C ASN A 91 23.62 -22.59 -5.89
N ALA A 92 24.55 -21.90 -5.21
CA ALA A 92 24.48 -21.70 -3.77
C ALA A 92 23.20 -20.94 -3.35
N GLY A 93 22.79 -19.93 -4.12
CA GLY A 93 21.51 -19.24 -3.92
C GLY A 93 20.29 -20.14 -4.14
N ALA A 94 20.31 -20.97 -5.19
CA ALA A 94 19.24 -21.91 -5.50
C ALA A 94 19.11 -23.01 -4.42
N GLU A 95 20.22 -23.52 -3.89
CA GLU A 95 20.24 -24.50 -2.82
C GLU A 95 19.83 -23.89 -1.48
N GLY A 96 20.30 -22.67 -1.17
CA GLY A 96 19.87 -21.93 0.01
C GLY A 96 18.36 -21.73 0.05
N THR A 97 17.75 -21.36 -1.09
CA THR A 97 16.29 -21.18 -1.18
C THR A 97 15.53 -22.51 -1.10
N ARG A 98 16.07 -23.62 -1.65
CA ARG A 98 15.48 -24.96 -1.51
C ARG A 98 15.52 -25.46 -0.07
N CYS A 99 16.68 -25.37 0.59
CA CYS A 99 16.84 -25.71 2.01
C CYS A 99 15.93 -24.87 2.91
N TRP A 100 15.79 -23.58 2.60
CA TRP A 100 14.86 -22.70 3.33
C TRP A 100 13.40 -23.12 3.15
N ARG A 101 12.98 -23.48 1.92
CA ARG A 101 11.62 -23.98 1.65
C ARG A 101 11.34 -25.31 2.33
N GLN A 102 12.30 -26.23 2.34
CA GLN A 102 12.16 -27.53 3.01
C GLN A 102 12.03 -27.38 4.54
N ARG A 103 12.76 -26.44 5.14
CA ARG A 103 12.69 -26.15 6.59
C ARG A 103 11.57 -25.17 6.99
N ALA A 104 10.92 -24.52 6.03
CA ALA A 104 9.80 -23.61 6.29
C ALA A 104 8.62 -24.27 7.05
N PRO A 105 8.14 -25.49 6.70
CA PRO A 105 7.07 -26.14 7.47
C PRO A 105 7.50 -26.46 8.91
N GLU A 106 8.72 -26.96 9.12
CA GLU A 106 9.25 -27.27 10.46
C GLU A 106 9.40 -26.01 11.31
N ARG A 107 9.95 -24.93 10.74
CA ARG A 107 10.05 -23.62 11.40
C ARG A 107 8.66 -23.07 11.74
N LYS A 108 7.66 -23.24 10.87
CA LYS A 108 6.28 -22.85 11.15
C LYS A 108 5.66 -23.70 12.25
N ALA A 109 5.93 -25.01 12.27
CA ALA A 109 5.47 -25.91 13.32
C ALA A 109 6.10 -25.58 14.68
N ALA A 110 7.41 -25.36 14.72
CA ALA A 110 8.14 -24.92 15.92
C ALA A 110 7.60 -23.57 16.43
N ARG A 111 7.40 -22.58 15.55
CA ARG A 111 6.78 -21.30 15.92
C ARG A 111 5.36 -21.45 16.47
N ARG A 112 4.56 -22.38 15.94
CA ARG A 112 3.21 -22.68 16.46
C ARG A 112 3.27 -23.38 17.81
N ALA A 113 4.21 -24.30 18.01
CA ALA A 113 4.43 -24.97 19.28
C ALA A 113 4.90 -23.99 20.37
N ASP A 114 5.85 -23.12 20.05
CA ASP A 114 6.30 -22.06 20.94
C ASP A 114 5.19 -21.06 21.23
N ARG A 115 4.38 -20.71 20.23
CA ARG A 115 3.21 -19.86 20.44
C ARG A 115 2.20 -20.50 21.39
N LYS A 116 1.88 -21.79 21.22
CA LYS A 116 1.00 -22.53 22.14
C LYS A 116 1.58 -22.63 23.54
N LYS A 117 2.88 -22.87 23.69
CA LYS A 117 3.56 -22.87 25.01
C LYS A 117 3.48 -21.50 25.69
N ARG A 118 3.67 -20.42 24.93
CA ARG A 118 3.58 -19.04 25.42
C ARG A 118 2.13 -18.60 25.74
N GLU A 119 1.16 -19.11 24.98
CA GLU A 119 -0.27 -18.92 25.24
C GLU A 119 -0.70 -19.69 26.49
N ALA A 120 -0.26 -20.95 26.65
CA ALA A 120 -0.54 -21.79 27.81
C ALA A 120 0.12 -21.27 29.09
N ALA A 121 1.29 -20.62 28.99
CA ALA A 121 1.94 -19.98 30.13
C ALA A 121 1.21 -18.73 30.62
N GLY A 122 0.20 -18.21 29.91
CA GLY A 122 -0.55 -17.00 30.29
C GLY A 122 0.27 -15.69 30.30
N GLU A 123 1.59 -15.76 30.17
CA GLU A 123 2.52 -14.66 30.47
C GLU A 123 2.68 -13.64 29.33
N LEU A 124 2.38 -13.99 28.08
CA LEU A 124 2.88 -13.21 26.94
C LEU A 124 1.80 -12.45 26.17
N PHE A 125 0.56 -12.92 26.13
CA PHE A 125 -0.48 -12.24 25.35
C PHE A 125 -1.05 -11.02 26.07
N GLY A 126 -1.25 -11.09 27.39
CA GLY A 126 -1.72 -9.94 28.17
C GLY A 126 -0.66 -8.85 28.25
N ARG A 127 0.56 -9.19 28.69
CA ARG A 127 1.59 -8.20 29.01
C ARG A 127 2.17 -7.52 27.76
N ARG A 128 2.45 -8.27 26.69
CA ARG A 128 2.99 -7.67 25.45
C ARG A 128 1.94 -6.84 24.71
N ARG A 129 0.68 -7.31 24.67
CA ARG A 129 -0.42 -6.55 24.05
C ARG A 129 -0.77 -5.32 24.89
N ALA A 130 -0.77 -5.42 26.21
CA ALA A 130 -0.94 -4.27 27.10
C ALA A 130 0.19 -3.26 26.92
N TRP A 131 1.45 -3.71 26.81
CA TRP A 131 2.58 -2.83 26.50
C TRP A 131 2.47 -2.16 25.13
N GLN A 132 2.03 -2.90 24.11
CA GLN A 132 1.79 -2.34 22.77
C GLN A 132 0.66 -1.31 22.81
N MET A 133 -0.46 -1.62 23.47
CA MET A 133 -1.56 -0.67 23.66
C MET A 133 -1.11 0.56 24.45
N ALA A 134 -0.31 0.39 25.49
CA ALA A 134 0.25 1.51 26.26
C ALA A 134 1.21 2.36 25.41
N ALA A 135 2.06 1.73 24.60
CA ALA A 135 2.96 2.43 23.69
C ALA A 135 2.18 3.19 22.59
N ASP A 136 1.18 2.56 21.98
CA ASP A 136 0.30 3.19 20.99
C ASP A 136 -0.48 4.36 21.60
N TYR A 137 -0.98 4.20 22.83
CA TYR A 137 -1.65 5.26 23.58
C TYR A 137 -0.72 6.43 23.90
N LEU A 138 0.51 6.17 24.37
CA LEU A 138 1.52 7.19 24.63
C LEU A 138 1.94 7.93 23.35
N ASN A 139 2.06 7.21 22.23
CA ASN A 139 2.35 7.81 20.93
C ASN A 139 1.18 8.67 20.44
N GLY A 140 -0.06 8.18 20.53
CA GLY A 140 -1.26 8.97 20.20
C GLY A 140 -1.41 10.22 21.08
N THR A 141 -1.07 10.10 22.36
CA THR A 141 -1.04 11.23 23.32
C THR A 141 -0.03 12.29 22.90
N ARG A 142 1.20 11.88 22.55
CA ARG A 142 2.24 12.78 22.05
C ARG A 142 1.82 13.49 20.77
N LEU A 143 1.17 12.79 19.85
CA LEU A 143 0.65 13.39 18.61
C LEU A 143 -0.47 14.40 18.87
N LEU A 144 -1.42 14.08 19.76
CA LEU A 144 -2.46 15.01 20.16
C LEU A 144 -1.88 16.27 20.81
N LEU A 145 -0.90 16.11 21.71
CA LEU A 145 -0.20 17.25 22.31
C LEU A 145 0.57 18.06 21.26
N GLY A 146 1.19 17.39 20.28
CA GLY A 146 1.82 18.06 19.14
C GLY A 146 0.83 18.85 18.29
N HIS A 147 -0.34 18.28 17.97
CA HIS A 147 -1.41 18.98 17.26
C HIS A 147 -2.00 20.13 18.08
N LEU A 148 -2.17 19.96 19.39
CA LEU A 148 -2.61 21.03 20.27
C LEU A 148 -1.58 22.17 20.31
N ALA A 149 -0.29 21.85 20.39
CA ALA A 149 0.79 22.84 20.37
C ALA A 149 0.85 23.57 19.02
N ALA A 150 0.74 22.84 17.90
CA ALA A 150 0.73 23.42 16.56
C ALA A 150 -0.56 24.24 16.28
N TRP A 151 -1.68 23.85 16.90
CA TRP A 151 -2.89 24.66 16.89
C TRP A 151 -2.76 25.91 17.77
N LEU A 152 -2.08 25.82 18.91
CA LEU A 152 -1.81 27.00 19.74
C LEU A 152 -0.80 27.97 19.10
N SER A 153 0.16 27.45 18.32
CA SER A 153 1.19 28.25 17.65
C SER A 153 0.69 29.02 16.44
N GLY A 154 -0.46 28.65 15.86
CA GLY A 154 -0.96 29.29 14.64
C GLY A 154 -0.81 28.46 13.37
N GLU A 155 -0.02 27.37 13.40
CA GLU A 155 0.27 26.56 12.21
C GLU A 155 -0.99 25.87 11.65
N TYR A 156 -1.89 25.46 12.54
CA TYR A 156 -3.16 24.83 12.19
C TYR A 156 -4.33 25.60 12.81
N GLY A 157 -5.46 25.65 12.11
CA GLY A 157 -6.70 26.29 12.57
C GLY A 157 -7.10 27.54 11.77
N PRO A 158 -8.24 28.16 12.12
CA PRO A 158 -8.73 29.35 11.44
C PRO A 158 -7.70 30.47 11.50
N LYS A 159 -7.32 31.01 10.34
CA LYS A 159 -6.28 32.05 10.21
C LYS A 159 -6.65 33.32 11.00
N ASP A 160 -7.94 33.57 11.18
CA ASP A 160 -8.45 34.79 11.82
C ASP A 160 -8.46 34.72 13.36
N MET A 161 -8.20 33.54 13.93
CA MET A 161 -8.32 33.34 15.37
C MET A 161 -7.01 33.71 16.08
N LYS A 162 -7.03 34.84 16.79
CA LYS A 162 -5.90 35.36 17.59
C LYS A 162 -5.48 34.36 18.70
N VAL A 163 -4.17 34.29 19.00
CA VAL A 163 -3.60 33.45 20.09
C VAL A 163 -4.35 33.55 21.43
N PRO A 164 -4.73 34.74 21.96
CA PRO A 164 -5.52 34.82 23.19
C PRO A 164 -6.88 34.13 23.08
N ALA A 165 -7.56 34.21 21.94
CA ALA A 165 -8.83 33.51 21.74
C ALA A 165 -8.63 31.98 21.74
N ARG A 166 -7.49 31.49 21.23
CA ARG A 166 -7.12 30.07 21.27
C ARG A 166 -6.90 29.58 22.69
N LEU A 167 -6.18 30.36 23.51
CA LEU A 167 -5.98 30.06 24.94
C LEU A 167 -7.31 30.07 25.71
N VAL A 168 -8.20 31.02 25.42
CA VAL A 168 -9.54 31.06 26.02
C VAL A 168 -10.34 29.82 25.65
N ALA A 169 -10.33 29.41 24.38
CA ALA A 169 -11.03 28.20 23.94
C ALA A 169 -10.52 26.93 24.64
N VAL A 170 -9.19 26.78 24.80
CA VAL A 170 -8.60 25.67 25.57
C VAL A 170 -8.99 25.73 27.03
N GLY A 171 -8.99 26.93 27.62
CA GLY A 171 -9.44 27.17 29.00
C GLY A 171 -10.91 26.77 29.21
N VAL A 172 -11.79 27.16 28.30
CA VAL A 172 -13.23 26.80 28.33
C VAL A 172 -13.40 25.29 28.19
N ALA A 173 -12.72 24.65 27.23
CA ALA A 173 -12.77 23.20 27.07
C ALA A 173 -12.29 22.45 28.31
N GLY A 174 -11.18 22.91 28.92
CA GLY A 174 -10.65 22.37 30.17
C GLY A 174 -11.62 22.56 31.34
N TYR A 175 -12.23 23.74 31.47
CA TYR A 175 -13.25 24.01 32.48
C TYR A 175 -14.48 23.10 32.32
N CYS A 176 -14.99 22.93 31.09
CA CYS A 176 -16.09 22.02 30.80
C CYS A 176 -15.73 20.57 31.18
N ALA A 177 -14.53 20.09 30.83
CA ALA A 177 -14.06 18.76 31.21
C ALA A 177 -14.05 18.58 32.74
N VAL A 178 -13.45 19.52 33.48
CA VAL A 178 -13.43 19.48 34.95
C VAL A 178 -14.84 19.53 35.53
N ARG A 179 -15.71 20.38 34.99
CA ARG A 179 -17.10 20.51 35.45
C ARG A 179 -17.90 19.22 35.22
N THR A 180 -17.71 18.56 34.07
CA THR A 180 -18.35 17.26 33.78
C THR A 180 -17.90 16.16 34.73
N VAL A 181 -16.61 16.09 35.08
CA VAL A 181 -16.10 15.13 36.09
C VAL A 181 -16.68 15.44 37.47
N MET A 182 -16.74 16.71 37.87
CA MET A 182 -17.30 17.09 39.17
C MET A 182 -18.80 16.78 39.28
N ALA A 183 -19.56 16.94 38.19
CA ALA A 183 -20.98 16.63 38.16
C ALA A 183 -21.27 15.13 38.05
N TRP A 184 -20.40 14.38 37.34
CA TRP A 184 -20.55 12.95 37.08
C TRP A 184 -19.20 12.24 37.28
N PRO A 185 -18.78 11.92 38.52
CA PRO A 185 -17.42 11.46 38.78
C PRO A 185 -17.04 10.19 38.02
N VAL A 186 -17.92 9.20 38.01
CA VAL A 186 -17.67 7.92 37.35
C VAL A 186 -17.90 8.04 35.83
N TRP A 187 -19.07 8.49 35.42
CA TRP A 187 -19.43 8.53 33.99
C TRP A 187 -18.68 9.62 33.22
N GLY A 188 -18.39 10.76 33.84
CA GLY A 188 -17.60 11.85 33.25
C GLY A 188 -16.14 11.46 33.03
N THR A 189 -15.52 10.73 33.97
CA THR A 189 -14.15 10.23 33.78
C THR A 189 -14.10 9.15 32.71
N VAL A 190 -15.05 8.21 32.70
CA VAL A 190 -15.16 7.19 31.64
C VAL A 190 -15.41 7.85 30.27
N GLY A 191 -16.31 8.83 30.19
CA GLY A 191 -16.59 9.57 28.96
C GLY A 191 -15.36 10.31 28.43
N LEU A 192 -14.66 11.08 29.28
CA LEU A 192 -13.44 11.79 28.90
C LEU A 192 -12.33 10.85 28.45
N THR A 193 -12.13 9.72 29.14
CA THR A 193 -11.10 8.74 28.76
C THR A 193 -11.43 8.08 27.42
N VAL A 194 -12.70 7.74 27.16
CA VAL A 194 -13.13 7.21 25.86
C VAL A 194 -12.93 8.22 24.73
N VAL A 195 -13.36 9.47 24.92
CA VAL A 195 -13.18 10.55 23.93
C VAL A 195 -11.69 10.79 23.66
N TYR A 196 -10.87 10.80 24.71
CA TYR A 196 -9.42 10.94 24.58
C TYR A 196 -8.78 9.79 23.81
N CYS A 197 -9.13 8.54 24.14
CA CYS A 197 -8.67 7.34 23.42
C CYS A 197 -9.07 7.38 21.94
N ALA A 198 -10.31 7.77 21.63
CA ALA A 198 -10.80 7.89 20.26
C ALA A 198 -10.02 8.96 19.48
N ALA A 199 -9.79 10.12 20.09
CA ALA A 199 -8.98 11.20 19.50
C ALA A 199 -7.53 10.76 19.26
N ALA A 200 -6.92 10.05 20.21
CA ALA A 200 -5.54 9.57 20.11
C ALA A 200 -5.37 8.55 18.98
N LEU A 201 -6.32 7.61 18.85
CA LEU A 201 -6.35 6.64 17.75
C LEU A 201 -6.61 7.34 16.41
N GLY A 202 -7.51 8.32 16.37
CA GLY A 202 -7.78 9.13 15.17
C GLY A 202 -6.53 9.86 14.66
N ALA A 203 -5.78 10.51 15.56
CA ALA A 203 -4.52 11.18 15.22
C ALA A 203 -3.48 10.19 14.66
N LEU A 204 -3.36 9.02 15.26
CA LEU A 204 -2.44 7.97 14.81
C LEU A 204 -2.86 7.38 13.44
N HIS A 205 -4.15 7.20 13.19
CA HIS A 205 -4.67 6.79 11.89
C HIS A 205 -4.39 7.83 10.80
N ARG A 206 -4.59 9.12 11.11
CA ARG A 206 -4.27 10.21 10.19
C ARG A 206 -2.78 10.26 9.86
N GLN A 207 -1.91 10.18 10.87
CA GLN A 207 -0.47 10.15 10.65
C GLN A 207 -0.05 8.96 9.78
N ARG A 208 -0.63 7.77 10.01
CA ARG A 208 -0.38 6.60 9.15
C ARG A 208 -0.88 6.79 7.72
N ALA A 209 -1.98 7.51 7.52
CA ALA A 209 -2.47 7.84 6.19
C ALA A 209 -1.56 8.85 5.48
N GLU A 210 -0.99 9.82 6.21
CA GLU A 210 -0.05 10.81 5.68
C GLU A 210 1.35 10.23 5.43
N GLN A 211 1.79 9.28 6.26
CA GLN A 211 3.06 8.54 6.12
C GLN A 211 2.96 7.33 5.19
N ALA A 212 1.76 6.89 4.83
CA ALA A 212 1.61 5.90 3.78
C ALA A 212 2.37 6.46 2.58
N PRO A 213 3.42 5.75 2.10
CA PRO A 213 4.33 6.31 1.13
C PRO A 213 3.50 6.83 -0.02
N LYS A 214 3.48 8.16 -0.18
CA LYS A 214 2.97 8.80 -1.39
C LYS A 214 3.82 8.17 -2.48
N GLN A 215 3.28 7.13 -3.10
CA GLN A 215 3.90 6.54 -4.27
C GLN A 215 4.22 7.72 -5.18
N PRO A 216 5.46 7.83 -5.68
CA PRO A 216 5.82 8.92 -6.56
C PRO A 216 4.86 8.85 -7.75
N SER A 217 3.81 9.67 -7.72
CA SER A 217 3.00 9.92 -8.90
C SER A 217 3.96 10.69 -9.80
N GLY A 218 4.48 10.01 -10.83
CA GLY A 218 5.44 10.58 -11.76
C GLY A 218 4.90 11.90 -12.32
N LYS A 219 5.40 13.01 -11.78
CA LYS A 219 5.29 14.35 -12.35
C LYS A 219 6.62 15.06 -12.08
N THR A 220 7.47 14.97 -13.09
CA THR A 220 8.58 15.86 -13.49
C THR A 220 8.85 17.05 -12.57
N ALA A 221 10.01 17.01 -11.89
CA ALA A 221 10.52 18.10 -11.07
C ALA A 221 11.10 19.22 -11.95
N LYS A 222 10.52 20.42 -11.86
CA LYS A 222 11.10 21.68 -12.34
C LYS A 222 12.20 22.10 -11.36
N THR A 223 13.44 22.15 -11.82
CA THR A 223 14.60 22.62 -11.06
C THR A 223 14.78 24.13 -11.24
N ALA A 224 15.02 24.82 -10.12
CA ALA A 224 15.16 26.26 -10.04
C ALA A 224 16.45 26.78 -10.71
N LYS A 225 16.27 27.91 -11.40
CA LYS A 225 17.22 28.67 -12.23
C LYS A 225 18.30 29.34 -11.36
N VAL A 226 19.57 29.19 -11.74
CA VAL A 226 20.70 30.03 -11.27
C VAL A 226 21.22 30.82 -12.48
N PRO A 227 21.53 32.13 -12.36
CA PRO A 227 21.79 33.01 -13.50
C PRO A 227 23.24 32.85 -14.02
N GLY A 228 23.38 32.70 -15.34
CA GLY A 228 24.67 32.56 -16.02
C GLY A 228 25.30 33.88 -16.49
N PRO A 229 26.39 33.81 -17.28
CA PRO A 229 26.83 34.85 -18.24
C PRO A 229 26.80 34.37 -19.71
N PRO A 230 26.92 35.29 -20.71
CA PRO A 230 26.16 35.24 -21.97
C PRO A 230 26.87 34.59 -23.19
N PRO A 231 26.12 34.26 -24.27
CA PRO A 231 26.63 33.57 -25.45
C PRO A 231 27.05 34.49 -26.61
N ALA A 232 27.87 33.94 -27.51
CA ALA A 232 28.32 34.55 -28.76
C ALA A 232 27.63 33.92 -29.99
N ARG A 233 27.38 34.78 -30.97
CA ARG A 233 26.69 34.64 -32.27
C ARG A 233 27.25 33.56 -33.21
N ALA A 234 26.36 32.97 -34.03
CA ALA A 234 26.40 32.91 -35.52
C ALA A 234 25.43 31.78 -36.00
N ALA A 235 24.34 32.01 -36.75
CA ALA A 235 24.19 32.49 -38.14
C ALA A 235 23.96 31.33 -39.14
N VAL A 236 22.90 31.47 -39.97
CA VAL A 236 22.85 31.28 -41.44
C VAL A 236 21.99 30.13 -42.04
N GLN A 237 20.93 30.60 -42.75
CA GLN A 237 20.34 30.20 -44.06
C GLN A 237 19.32 29.06 -44.24
N ALA A 238 18.23 29.46 -44.91
CA ALA A 238 17.12 28.71 -45.53
C ALA A 238 17.42 28.42 -47.04
N PRO A 239 16.43 28.18 -47.95
CA PRO A 239 15.30 27.22 -48.04
C PRO A 239 15.29 26.43 -49.39
N ALA A 240 14.37 25.47 -49.61
CA ALA A 240 13.87 25.12 -50.95
C ALA A 240 12.57 24.28 -50.91
N GLU A 241 11.54 24.75 -51.62
CA GLU A 241 10.27 24.08 -51.94
C GLU A 241 10.40 23.11 -53.12
N GLY A 242 9.46 22.14 -53.21
CA GLY A 242 9.19 21.36 -54.42
C GLY A 242 8.08 20.32 -54.20
N PRO A 243 6.91 20.41 -54.88
CA PRO A 243 5.76 19.51 -54.73
C PRO A 243 5.76 18.41 -55.80
N VAL A 244 5.24 17.22 -55.49
CA VAL A 244 4.88 16.18 -56.48
C VAL A 244 3.61 15.45 -56.02
N GLU A 245 2.57 15.56 -56.85
CA GLU A 245 1.34 14.77 -56.81
C GLU A 245 1.51 13.42 -57.52
N ASP A 246 0.61 12.50 -57.15
CA ASP A 246 0.04 11.37 -57.89
C ASP A 246 0.58 9.94 -57.76
N ALA A 247 -0.39 9.10 -57.38
CA ALA A 247 -0.64 7.69 -57.71
C ALA A 247 0.28 6.60 -57.13
N ASP A 248 -0.28 5.75 -56.25
CA ASP A 248 -0.59 4.39 -56.70
C ASP A 248 -1.64 3.70 -55.82
N ASP A 249 -2.56 3.04 -56.52
CA ASP A 249 -3.69 2.27 -56.04
C ASP A 249 -3.19 0.83 -55.85
N SER A 250 -2.96 0.38 -54.61
CA SER A 250 -2.61 -1.02 -54.37
C SER A 250 -3.11 -1.57 -53.04
N LEU A 251 -4.00 -2.56 -53.18
CA LEU A 251 -4.25 -3.66 -52.27
C LEU A 251 -4.80 -3.30 -50.87
N ALA A 252 -6.10 -3.04 -50.86
CA ALA A 252 -6.96 -3.50 -49.78
C ALA A 252 -6.86 -5.04 -49.68
N GLU A 253 -5.83 -5.52 -49.00
CA GLU A 253 -5.75 -6.89 -48.52
C GLU A 253 -6.89 -7.07 -47.53
N ALA A 254 -7.87 -7.89 -47.91
CA ALA A 254 -8.97 -8.30 -47.07
C ALA A 254 -8.37 -8.94 -45.80
N ALA A 255 -8.23 -8.12 -44.75
CA ALA A 255 -7.96 -8.60 -43.42
C ALA A 255 -9.09 -9.58 -43.08
N GLU A 256 -8.75 -10.87 -43.14
CA GLU A 256 -9.57 -11.98 -42.67
C GLU A 256 -10.25 -11.53 -41.39
N GLU A 257 -11.58 -11.47 -41.43
CA GLU A 257 -12.46 -11.02 -40.36
C GLU A 257 -12.23 -11.92 -39.15
N ALA A 258 -11.22 -11.58 -38.36
CA ALA A 258 -10.90 -12.26 -37.12
C ALA A 258 -12.19 -12.24 -36.29
N PRO A 259 -12.60 -13.38 -35.69
CA PRO A 259 -13.86 -13.48 -35.00
C PRO A 259 -13.97 -12.31 -34.01
N ALA A 260 -14.96 -11.44 -34.23
CA ALA A 260 -15.14 -10.22 -33.47
C ALA A 260 -15.21 -10.58 -32.00
N GLU A 261 -14.15 -10.28 -31.26
CA GLU A 261 -14.11 -10.56 -29.83
C GLU A 261 -15.25 -9.80 -29.15
N PRO A 262 -15.92 -10.39 -28.15
CA PRO A 262 -16.97 -9.71 -27.43
C PRO A 262 -16.40 -8.40 -26.85
N PRO A 263 -17.14 -7.27 -26.94
CA PRO A 263 -16.59 -5.94 -26.68
C PRO A 263 -16.09 -5.78 -25.23
N LEU A 264 -16.69 -6.53 -24.29
CA LEU A 264 -16.24 -6.59 -22.90
C LEU A 264 -14.85 -7.22 -22.76
N THR A 265 -14.56 -8.28 -23.53
CA THR A 265 -13.24 -8.93 -23.52
C THR A 265 -12.18 -8.04 -24.15
N ALA A 266 -12.53 -7.30 -25.21
CA ALA A 266 -11.65 -6.29 -25.80
C ALA A 266 -11.30 -5.19 -24.79
N LEU A 267 -12.28 -4.68 -24.03
CA LEU A 267 -12.07 -3.69 -22.97
C LEU A 267 -11.15 -4.25 -21.86
N ILE A 268 -11.44 -5.45 -21.34
CA ILE A 268 -10.63 -6.08 -20.29
C ILE A 268 -9.18 -6.26 -20.77
N ARG A 269 -8.98 -6.66 -22.03
CA ARG A 269 -7.64 -6.85 -22.58
C ARG A 269 -6.91 -5.51 -22.76
N ALA A 270 -7.60 -4.47 -23.23
CA ALA A 270 -7.04 -3.12 -23.33
C ALA A 270 -6.61 -2.58 -21.95
N GLU A 271 -7.45 -2.77 -20.93
CA GLU A 271 -7.18 -2.28 -19.57
C GLU A 271 -6.07 -3.07 -18.85
N ILE A 272 -5.95 -4.37 -19.14
CA ILE A 272 -4.85 -5.22 -18.65
C ILE A 272 -3.51 -4.81 -19.30
N GLY A 273 -3.51 -4.53 -20.61
CA GLY A 273 -2.30 -4.19 -21.34
C GLY A 273 -1.18 -5.22 -21.19
N THR A 274 -0.01 -4.78 -20.74
CA THR A 274 1.19 -5.63 -20.52
C THR A 274 1.19 -6.35 -19.17
N GLU A 275 0.16 -6.17 -18.35
CA GLU A 275 0.17 -6.61 -16.96
C GLU A 275 -0.48 -7.98 -16.73
N ASN A 276 -0.43 -8.43 -15.47
CA ASN A 276 -0.96 -9.72 -15.05
C ASN A 276 -2.49 -9.72 -14.84
N GLY A 277 -3.14 -8.56 -14.85
CA GLY A 277 -4.59 -8.43 -14.68
C GLY A 277 -5.02 -7.01 -14.30
N VAL A 278 -6.32 -6.80 -14.15
CA VAL A 278 -6.94 -5.51 -13.85
C VAL A 278 -7.75 -5.60 -12.55
N HIS A 279 -7.66 -4.57 -11.70
CA HIS A 279 -8.43 -4.47 -10.47
C HIS A 279 -9.85 -3.94 -10.75
N LEU A 280 -10.88 -4.43 -10.04
CA LEU A 280 -12.28 -4.02 -10.29
C LEU A 280 -12.51 -2.52 -10.11
N ALA A 281 -11.76 -1.88 -9.21
CA ALA A 281 -11.86 -0.43 -8.99
C ALA A 281 -11.47 0.40 -10.23
N ASP A 282 -10.61 -0.13 -11.10
CA ASP A 282 -10.18 0.53 -12.33
C ASP A 282 -11.04 0.06 -13.52
N LEU A 283 -11.41 -1.23 -13.53
CA LEU A 283 -12.28 -1.80 -14.57
C LEU A 283 -13.71 -1.24 -14.55
N ARG A 284 -14.29 -0.97 -13.37
CA ARG A 284 -15.70 -0.50 -13.26
C ARG A 284 -15.91 0.89 -13.89
N PRO A 285 -15.10 1.92 -13.59
CA PRO A 285 -15.19 3.19 -14.30
C PRO A 285 -15.02 3.04 -15.81
N ALA A 286 -14.09 2.21 -16.27
CA ALA A 286 -13.89 1.94 -17.70
C ALA A 286 -15.12 1.30 -18.34
N MET A 287 -15.73 0.29 -17.71
CA MET A 287 -16.97 -0.33 -18.19
C MET A 287 -18.11 0.69 -18.33
N ARG A 288 -18.30 1.57 -17.35
CA ARG A 288 -19.33 2.62 -17.40
C ARG A 288 -19.10 3.63 -18.53
N ALA A 289 -17.84 3.97 -18.79
CA ALA A 289 -17.47 4.90 -19.85
C ALA A 289 -17.66 4.28 -21.25
N THR A 290 -17.32 2.99 -21.42
CA THR A 290 -17.38 2.31 -22.71
C THR A 290 -18.79 1.80 -23.07
N PHE A 291 -19.60 1.44 -22.06
CA PHE A 291 -20.93 0.86 -22.27
C PHE A 291 -22.01 1.79 -21.72
N PRO A 292 -22.68 2.59 -22.58
CA PRO A 292 -23.70 3.55 -22.14
C PRO A 292 -24.87 2.91 -21.37
N HIS A 293 -25.21 1.65 -21.66
CA HIS A 293 -26.26 0.92 -20.93
C HIS A 293 -25.86 0.50 -19.52
N LEU A 294 -24.56 0.59 -19.17
CA LEU A 294 -24.02 0.29 -17.84
C LEU A 294 -23.61 1.55 -17.07
N SER A 295 -23.83 2.75 -17.60
CA SER A 295 -23.36 3.99 -16.97
C SER A 295 -23.90 4.18 -15.55
N GLU A 296 -25.14 3.76 -15.31
CA GLU A 296 -25.82 3.83 -14.02
C GLU A 296 -25.79 2.51 -13.23
N ALA A 297 -25.15 1.47 -13.78
CA ALA A 297 -25.11 0.15 -13.15
C ALA A 297 -24.32 0.18 -11.83
N THR A 298 -24.89 -0.46 -10.82
CA THR A 298 -24.26 -0.64 -9.52
C THR A 298 -23.03 -1.55 -9.61
N ASP A 299 -22.17 -1.48 -8.60
CA ASP A 299 -20.94 -2.28 -8.53
C ASP A 299 -21.20 -3.81 -8.49
N GLU A 300 -22.41 -4.21 -8.08
CA GLU A 300 -22.88 -5.59 -8.03
C GLU A 300 -23.40 -6.04 -9.40
N GLU A 301 -24.17 -5.20 -10.10
CA GLU A 301 -24.62 -5.48 -11.47
C GLU A 301 -23.43 -5.59 -12.43
N LEU A 302 -22.44 -4.70 -12.33
CA LEU A 302 -21.21 -4.80 -13.12
C LEU A 302 -20.44 -6.10 -12.85
N ARG A 303 -20.51 -6.61 -11.62
CA ARG A 303 -19.92 -7.90 -11.26
C ARG A 303 -20.73 -9.04 -11.90
N GLU A 304 -22.05 -8.97 -11.85
CA GLU A 304 -22.92 -9.96 -12.48
C GLU A 304 -22.72 -10.02 -14.00
N VAL A 305 -22.57 -8.87 -14.67
CA VAL A 305 -22.26 -8.79 -16.11
C VAL A 305 -20.92 -9.49 -16.43
N LEU A 306 -19.90 -9.31 -15.58
CA LEU A 306 -18.62 -10.02 -15.73
C LEU A 306 -18.79 -11.53 -15.56
N GLU A 307 -19.52 -11.96 -14.53
CA GLU A 307 -19.78 -13.38 -14.25
C GLU A 307 -20.61 -14.04 -15.37
N GLN A 308 -21.63 -13.37 -15.89
CA GLN A 308 -22.43 -13.80 -17.05
C GLN A 308 -21.58 -13.95 -18.32
N ALA A 309 -20.57 -13.10 -18.50
CA ALA A 309 -19.61 -13.20 -19.59
C ALA A 309 -18.47 -14.23 -19.34
N GLY A 310 -18.55 -15.00 -18.24
CA GLY A 310 -17.59 -16.06 -17.91
C GLY A 310 -16.35 -15.59 -17.15
N TRP A 311 -16.32 -14.34 -16.69
CA TRP A 311 -15.23 -13.78 -15.90
C TRP A 311 -15.55 -13.85 -14.41
N ASP A 312 -14.84 -14.69 -13.66
CA ASP A 312 -14.98 -14.74 -12.20
C ASP A 312 -13.96 -13.80 -11.52
N PRO A 313 -14.39 -12.63 -10.99
CA PRO A 313 -13.51 -11.72 -10.29
C PRO A 313 -13.07 -12.33 -8.95
N SER A 314 -11.81 -12.77 -8.92
CA SER A 314 -11.18 -13.41 -7.77
C SER A 314 -11.22 -12.52 -6.53
N LYS A 315 -11.68 -13.08 -5.40
CA LYS A 315 -11.71 -12.42 -4.08
C LYS A 315 -10.33 -12.09 -3.50
N LYS A 316 -9.25 -12.49 -4.16
CA LYS A 316 -7.87 -12.27 -3.73
C LYS A 316 -7.01 -11.93 -4.95
N PHE A 317 -7.16 -10.71 -5.44
CA PHE A 317 -6.40 -10.22 -6.59
C PHE A 317 -5.33 -9.22 -6.16
N ARG A 318 -4.10 -9.36 -6.68
CA ARG A 318 -3.01 -8.39 -6.48
C ARG A 318 -2.37 -8.07 -7.83
N ALA A 319 -2.54 -6.83 -8.29
CA ALA A 319 -1.79 -6.26 -9.41
C ALA A 319 -1.53 -4.78 -9.16
N ARG A 320 -0.59 -4.19 -9.90
CA ARG A 320 -0.19 -2.77 -9.79
C ARG A 320 0.20 -2.28 -8.38
N GLY A 321 0.66 -3.18 -7.51
CA GLY A 321 0.93 -2.83 -6.11
C GLY A 321 -0.32 -2.48 -5.28
N ARG A 322 -1.53 -2.59 -5.86
CA ARG A 322 -2.79 -2.50 -5.10
C ARG A 322 -3.12 -3.86 -4.50
N ALA A 323 -3.00 -3.94 -3.17
CA ALA A 323 -3.50 -5.08 -2.41
C ALA A 323 -5.03 -4.96 -2.27
N GLY A 324 -5.73 -5.43 -3.28
CA GLY A 324 -7.19 -5.38 -3.35
C GLY A 324 -7.85 -6.72 -3.08
N ARG A 325 -9.17 -6.69 -2.84
CA ARG A 325 -9.95 -7.90 -2.67
C ARG A 325 -10.58 -8.39 -3.97
N GLN A 326 -10.53 -7.70 -5.11
CA GLN A 326 -11.26 -8.15 -6.31
C GLN A 326 -10.61 -7.70 -7.63
N GLY A 327 -10.40 -8.61 -8.59
CA GLY A 327 -9.88 -8.30 -9.92
C GLY A 327 -9.89 -9.50 -10.87
N VAL A 328 -9.67 -9.23 -12.15
CA VAL A 328 -9.66 -10.21 -13.26
C VAL A 328 -8.22 -10.45 -13.68
N HIS A 329 -7.81 -11.72 -13.74
CA HIS A 329 -6.45 -12.08 -14.11
C HIS A 329 -6.31 -12.32 -15.62
N ARG A 330 -5.14 -12.01 -16.19
CA ARG A 330 -4.84 -12.24 -17.61
C ARG A 330 -4.96 -13.72 -18.02
N ASN A 331 -4.68 -14.64 -17.11
CA ASN A 331 -4.78 -16.08 -17.38
C ASN A 331 -6.23 -16.58 -17.50
N GLN A 332 -7.22 -15.77 -17.11
CA GLN A 332 -8.63 -16.07 -17.35
C GLN A 332 -9.01 -15.71 -18.79
N LEU A 333 -8.24 -14.85 -19.47
CA LEU A 333 -8.51 -14.48 -20.86
C LEU A 333 -8.21 -15.68 -21.79
N PRO A 334 -9.07 -15.94 -22.80
CA PRO A 334 -8.71 -16.89 -23.84
C PRO A 334 -7.38 -16.40 -24.44
N PRO A 335 -6.40 -17.31 -24.63
CA PRO A 335 -5.14 -16.94 -25.23
C PRO A 335 -5.45 -16.27 -26.56
N LEU A 336 -4.77 -15.14 -26.82
CA LEU A 336 -4.78 -14.53 -28.14
C LEU A 336 -4.53 -15.64 -29.17
N PRO A 337 -5.34 -15.73 -30.25
CA PRO A 337 -4.94 -16.56 -31.38
C PRO A 337 -3.53 -16.12 -31.71
N SER A 338 -2.56 -17.03 -31.56
CA SER A 338 -1.17 -16.69 -31.84
C SER A 338 -1.18 -16.12 -33.26
N PRO A 339 -0.70 -14.88 -33.48
CA PRO A 339 -0.70 -14.29 -34.81
C PRO A 339 -0.05 -15.33 -35.72
N GLY A 340 -0.81 -15.79 -36.72
CA GLY A 340 -0.55 -17.03 -37.45
C GLY A 340 0.95 -17.27 -37.59
N GLY A 341 1.45 -18.25 -36.83
CA GLY A 341 2.88 -18.48 -36.72
C GLY A 341 3.45 -18.61 -38.12
N GLY A 342 4.29 -17.65 -38.51
CA GLY A 342 5.08 -17.78 -39.72
C GLY A 342 5.78 -19.15 -39.69
N PRO A 343 5.82 -19.87 -40.81
CA PRO A 343 6.31 -21.24 -40.84
C PRO A 343 7.78 -21.27 -40.47
N GLY A 344 8.09 -21.71 -39.25
CA GLY A 344 9.46 -22.04 -38.87
C GLY A 344 9.79 -21.68 -37.45
N HIS A 345 9.44 -22.54 -36.49
CA HIS A 345 10.34 -22.94 -35.40
C HIS A 345 9.78 -24.18 -34.74
N SER A 346 10.31 -25.34 -35.14
CA SER A 346 10.10 -26.62 -34.46
C SER A 346 10.80 -26.60 -33.11
N PRO A 347 10.17 -27.05 -32.00
CA PRO A 347 10.88 -27.24 -30.75
C PRO A 347 11.44 -28.65 -30.72
N ASP A 348 12.77 -28.76 -30.84
CA ASP A 348 13.50 -29.95 -30.44
C ASP A 348 14.53 -29.57 -29.38
N HIS A 349 14.87 -30.55 -28.54
CA HIS A 349 15.79 -30.53 -27.40
C HIS A 349 15.16 -30.57 -26.01
N SER A 350 14.72 -31.78 -25.63
CA SER A 350 15.16 -32.39 -24.37
C SER A 350 16.65 -32.74 -24.45
N PRO A 351 17.45 -32.56 -23.39
CA PRO A 351 17.95 -33.71 -22.61
C PRO A 351 18.17 -33.34 -21.11
N GLN A 352 18.63 -34.15 -20.17
CA GLN A 352 18.75 -35.59 -19.91
C GLN A 352 19.41 -35.66 -18.52
N GLY A 353 18.96 -36.57 -17.67
CA GLY A 353 19.49 -36.76 -16.32
C GLY A 353 20.95 -37.23 -16.28
N GLY A 354 21.61 -36.91 -15.17
CA GLY A 354 22.92 -37.43 -14.81
C GLY A 354 23.18 -37.27 -13.31
N ASP A 355 22.97 -38.34 -12.55
CA ASP A 355 23.55 -38.53 -11.21
C ASP A 355 25.08 -38.57 -11.30
N ARG A 356 25.80 -37.83 -10.42
CA ARG A 356 27.21 -38.07 -10.03
C ARG A 356 27.60 -37.23 -8.79
N PRO A 357 28.67 -37.60 -8.06
CA PRO A 357 28.66 -37.68 -6.61
C PRO A 357 29.25 -36.45 -5.91
N ARG A 358 28.78 -36.28 -4.68
CA ARG A 358 29.19 -35.32 -3.65
C ARG A 358 30.72 -35.31 -3.43
N PRO A 359 31.38 -34.13 -3.45
CA PRO A 359 32.57 -33.90 -2.65
C PRO A 359 32.19 -33.26 -1.31
N ALA A 360 32.89 -33.69 -0.26
CA ALA A 360 32.91 -33.06 1.04
C ALA A 360 33.79 -31.81 1.02
N ASP A 361 33.55 -30.94 2.00
CA ASP A 361 34.36 -29.79 2.43
C ASP A 361 34.42 -28.56 1.52
N SER A 362 33.71 -27.50 1.93
CA SER A 362 34.13 -26.07 1.96
C SER A 362 32.88 -25.20 2.24
N SER A 363 32.67 -24.78 3.49
CA SER A 363 33.13 -23.52 4.09
C SER A 363 32.30 -22.30 3.67
N GLU A 364 31.50 -21.86 4.63
CA GLU A 364 30.93 -20.54 4.90
C GLU A 364 31.50 -19.37 4.07
N ALA A 365 30.60 -18.70 3.35
CA ALA A 365 30.73 -17.29 3.02
C ALA A 365 29.47 -16.58 3.53
N GLU A 366 29.62 -15.95 4.70
CA GLU A 366 28.68 -14.97 5.23
C GLU A 366 28.68 -13.75 4.30
N SER A 367 27.51 -13.39 3.77
CA SER A 367 27.26 -12.05 3.24
C SER A 367 26.17 -11.41 4.08
N SER A 368 26.63 -10.56 5.00
CA SER A 368 25.84 -9.67 5.82
C SER A 368 25.07 -8.67 4.97
N GLY A 369 23.80 -8.47 5.34
CA GLY A 369 22.92 -7.42 4.82
C GLY A 369 21.81 -7.13 5.84
N ASP A 370 22.21 -6.39 6.88
CA ASP A 370 21.42 -5.52 7.75
C ASP A 370 20.09 -6.01 8.34
N GLN A 371 20.17 -6.43 9.60
CA GLN A 371 19.05 -6.36 10.52
C GLN A 371 19.42 -5.53 11.76
N ALA A 372 18.69 -4.43 11.91
CA ALA A 372 18.84 -3.43 12.96
C ALA A 372 18.78 -4.01 14.38
N GLU A 373 19.81 -3.67 15.14
CA GLU A 373 19.88 -3.33 16.56
C GLU A 373 18.75 -3.85 17.48
N SER A 374 19.11 -4.86 18.27
CA SER A 374 18.47 -5.14 19.55
C SER A 374 19.49 -5.64 20.55
N GLY A 375 20.13 -4.70 21.25
CA GLY A 375 20.57 -4.77 22.65
C GLY A 375 21.15 -6.08 23.17
N GLY A 376 22.48 -6.10 23.28
CA GLY A 376 23.25 -7.10 24.00
C GLY A 376 24.68 -7.16 23.47
N ASP A 377 25.44 -6.10 23.72
CA ASP A 377 26.85 -5.98 23.35
C ASP A 377 27.70 -6.95 24.20
N GLY A 378 27.58 -8.24 23.89
CA GLY A 378 28.61 -9.22 24.22
C GLY A 378 29.64 -9.14 23.11
N GLY A 379 30.52 -8.16 23.17
CA GLY A 379 31.59 -7.98 22.19
C GLY A 379 32.36 -9.28 22.01
N VAL A 380 32.67 -9.63 20.77
CA VAL A 380 33.46 -10.82 20.46
C VAL A 380 34.60 -10.39 19.54
N ASP A 381 35.81 -10.74 19.92
CA ASP A 381 37.01 -10.43 19.14
C ASP A 381 37.37 -11.64 18.27
N ILE A 382 37.56 -11.41 16.97
CA ILE A 382 38.00 -12.43 16.01
C ILE A 382 39.51 -12.28 15.84
N ILE A 383 40.27 -13.30 16.24
CA ILE A 383 41.75 -13.29 16.27
C ILE A 383 42.26 -14.44 15.40
N PRO A 384 43.38 -14.27 14.65
CA PRO A 384 44.00 -15.39 13.91
C PRO A 384 44.29 -16.57 14.84
N ASP A 385 43.99 -17.79 14.39
CA ASP A 385 44.23 -19.03 15.14
C ASP A 385 45.48 -19.75 14.61
N PRO A 386 46.68 -19.47 15.18
CA PRO A 386 47.95 -19.93 14.61
C PRO A 386 48.08 -21.46 14.61
N ASP A 387 47.36 -22.16 15.49
CA ASP A 387 47.43 -23.62 15.62
C ASP A 387 46.72 -24.35 14.47
N ARG A 388 45.83 -23.67 13.75
CA ARG A 388 45.08 -24.23 12.61
C ARG A 388 45.58 -23.73 11.25
N GLY A 389 46.61 -22.91 11.24
CA GLY A 389 47.25 -22.40 10.03
C GLY A 389 46.85 -20.95 9.68
N PRO A 390 47.53 -20.35 8.69
CA PRO A 390 47.52 -18.91 8.44
C PRO A 390 46.17 -18.35 7.96
N SER A 391 45.23 -19.20 7.57
CA SER A 391 43.89 -18.81 7.13
C SER A 391 42.80 -19.07 8.18
N ALA A 392 43.16 -19.64 9.34
CA ALA A 392 42.19 -19.96 10.39
C ALA A 392 42.02 -18.79 11.36
N TRP A 393 40.78 -18.56 11.78
CA TRP A 393 40.42 -17.52 12.75
C TRP A 393 39.62 -18.16 13.87
N ARG A 394 39.81 -17.67 15.10
CA ARG A 394 39.04 -18.08 16.26
C ARG A 394 38.27 -16.89 16.82
N VAL A 395 37.05 -17.20 17.26
CA VAL A 395 36.11 -16.24 17.82
C VAL A 395 36.24 -16.32 19.34
N VAL A 396 36.67 -15.24 19.98
CA VAL A 396 36.88 -15.20 21.44
C VAL A 396 35.95 -14.15 22.07
N PRO A 397 35.08 -14.53 23.02
CA PRO A 397 34.24 -13.56 23.70
C PRO A 397 35.10 -12.54 24.44
N ARG A 398 34.86 -11.26 24.19
CA ARG A 398 35.55 -10.11 24.80
C ARG A 398 35.12 -10.09 26.27
N ARG A 399 36.07 -10.28 27.17
CA ARG A 399 35.82 -10.28 28.62
C ARG A 399 35.71 -8.87 29.18
#